data_AF-A0A4U5NGQ5-F1
#
_entry.id   AF-A0A4U5NGQ5-F1
#
_cell.length_a   1.000
_cell.length_b   1.000
_cell.length_c   1.000
_cell.angle_alpha   90.00
_cell.angle_beta   90.00
_cell.angle_gamma   90.00
#
_symmetry.space_group_name_H-M   'P 1'
#
loop_
_entity.id
_entity.type
_entity.pdbx_description
1 polymer ?
#
loop_
_entity_poly.entity_id
_entity_poly.type
_entity_poly.pdbx_seq_one_letter_code
_entity_poly.pdbx_strand_id
1 'polypeptide(L)'
;MLRQANRSMCLVYLRRIISSEYEELWQQWGTQESEAFCIKIIESSMHEKQPVLRKRLADVVAEIARNTIDDNTGKQTWNGVIQFLEFCMSVNSVELREFAMQLLENVPNLFGTTYALTSQDQFIPGIKQMFQGSLLYAADAGVRTAAVRAFVAFVVDNEDDDKLVHAMSELIPAVIQVSINLSSVHPRC
;
A
#
# COMPACT_ATOMS: atom_id res chain seq x y z
N MET A 1 -17.49 -6.77 20.34
CA MET A 1 -16.22 -6.10 20.71
C MET A 1 -15.08 -7.07 20.98
N LEU A 2 -15.17 -8.00 21.95
CA LEU A 2 -14.11 -8.99 22.26
C LEU A 2 -13.60 -9.79 21.04
N ARG A 3 -14.49 -10.31 20.20
CA ARG A 3 -14.12 -11.06 18.97
C ARG A 3 -13.33 -10.22 17.96
N GLN A 4 -13.58 -8.91 17.89
CA GLN A 4 -12.89 -8.00 16.97
C GLN A 4 -11.52 -7.59 17.53
N ALA A 5 -11.42 -7.32 18.83
CA ALA A 5 -10.16 -7.07 19.51
C ALA A 5 -9.20 -8.27 19.36
N ASN A 6 -9.72 -9.48 19.54
CA ASN A 6 -8.95 -10.71 19.33
C ASN A 6 -8.45 -10.84 17.88
N ARG A 7 -9.31 -10.62 16.88
CA ARG A 7 -8.91 -10.64 15.46
C ARG A 7 -7.84 -9.61 15.13
N SER A 8 -7.97 -8.39 15.67
CA SER A 8 -6.98 -7.32 15.49
C SER A 8 -5.63 -7.73 16.09
N MET A 9 -5.64 -8.28 17.31
CA MET A 9 -4.44 -8.75 17.98
C MET A 9 -3.78 -9.91 17.22
N CYS A 10 -4.56 -10.86 16.70
CA CYS A 10 -4.05 -11.95 15.86
C CYS A 10 -3.30 -11.42 14.63
N LEU A 11 -3.84 -10.42 13.93
CA LEU A 11 -3.17 -9.83 12.76
C LEU A 11 -1.88 -9.08 13.15
N VAL A 12 -1.85 -8.44 14.32
CA VAL A 12 -0.62 -7.82 14.84
C VAL A 12 0.46 -8.87 15.10
N TYR A 13 0.11 -9.99 15.74
CA TYR A 13 1.05 -11.09 15.96
C TYR A 13 1.49 -11.75 14.67
N LEU A 14 0.57 -11.96 13.73
CA LEU A 14 0.88 -12.50 12.41
C LEU A 14 1.93 -11.65 11.69
N ARG A 15 1.72 -10.32 11.65
CA ARG A 15 2.72 -9.40 11.08
C ARG A 15 4.08 -9.52 11.77
N ARG A 16 4.09 -9.62 13.11
CA ARG A 16 5.34 -9.73 13.88
C ARG A 16 6.10 -11.00 13.55
N ILE A 17 5.42 -12.15 13.48
CA ILE A 17 6.04 -13.43 13.14
C ILE A 17 6.58 -13.40 11.71
N ILE A 18 5.80 -12.88 10.76
CA ILE A 18 6.27 -12.71 9.36
C ILE A 18 7.52 -11.81 9.33
N SER A 19 7.55 -10.74 10.11
CA SER A 19 8.69 -9.83 10.17
C SER A 19 9.95 -10.45 10.80
N SER A 20 9.79 -11.33 11.80
CA SER A 20 10.92 -11.93 12.52
C SER A 20 11.44 -13.23 11.92
N GLU A 21 10.57 -14.01 11.27
CA GLU A 21 10.83 -15.40 10.91
C GLU A 21 10.38 -15.72 9.47
N TYR A 22 10.38 -14.74 8.55
CA TYR A 22 9.87 -14.91 7.18
C TYR A 22 10.47 -16.13 6.46
N GLU A 23 11.81 -16.19 6.35
CA GLU A 23 12.50 -17.23 5.60
C GLU A 23 12.24 -18.63 6.17
N GLU A 24 12.34 -18.76 7.49
CA GLU A 24 12.08 -20.03 8.19
C GLU A 24 10.62 -20.46 8.00
N LEU A 25 9.67 -19.53 8.13
CA LEU A 25 8.24 -19.81 7.99
C LEU A 25 7.90 -20.24 6.55
N TRP A 26 8.38 -19.50 5.55
CA TRP A 26 8.13 -19.83 4.14
C TRP A 26 8.82 -21.13 3.71
N GLN A 27 10.01 -21.42 4.25
CA GLN A 27 10.70 -22.69 4.02
C GLN A 27 9.93 -23.87 4.63
N GLN A 28 9.42 -23.72 5.86
CA GLN A 28 8.66 -24.76 6.54
C GLN A 28 7.30 -25.03 5.86
N TRP A 29 6.64 -23.98 5.36
CA TRP A 29 5.36 -24.11 4.66
C TRP A 29 5.54 -24.70 3.28
N GLY A 30 6.62 -24.35 2.58
CA GLY A 30 6.79 -24.69 1.17
C GLY A 30 5.98 -23.78 0.25
N THR A 31 6.21 -23.94 -1.06
CA THR A 31 5.66 -23.05 -2.10
C THR A 31 4.14 -23.09 -2.18
N GLN A 32 3.52 -24.27 -2.11
CA GLN A 32 2.07 -24.40 -2.30
C GLN A 32 1.28 -23.71 -1.18
N GLU A 33 1.68 -23.93 0.07
CA GLU A 33 1.02 -23.39 1.25
C GLU A 33 1.24 -21.88 1.38
N SER A 34 2.45 -21.40 1.07
CA SER A 34 2.74 -19.96 1.07
C SER A 34 1.95 -19.22 -0.02
N GLU A 35 1.84 -19.78 -1.23
CA GLU A 35 1.00 -19.21 -2.30
C GLU A 35 -0.48 -19.19 -1.90
N ALA A 36 -0.99 -20.29 -1.32
CA ALA A 36 -2.37 -20.35 -0.84
C ALA A 36 -2.66 -19.35 0.28
N PHE A 37 -1.67 -19.10 1.16
CA PHE A 37 -1.76 -18.08 2.19
C PHE A 37 -1.83 -16.66 1.59
N CYS A 38 -0.96 -16.36 0.61
CA CYS A 38 -0.96 -15.09 -0.10
C CYS A 38 -2.28 -14.81 -0.83
N ILE A 39 -2.90 -15.82 -1.44
CA ILE A 39 -4.22 -15.68 -2.07
C ILE A 39 -5.27 -15.32 -1.00
N LYS A 40 -5.32 -16.09 0.10
CA LYS A 40 -6.31 -15.88 1.17
C LYS A 40 -6.18 -14.53 1.88
N ILE A 41 -4.95 -14.01 2.04
CA ILE A 41 -4.75 -12.72 2.70
C ILE A 41 -5.23 -11.56 1.81
N ILE A 42 -5.06 -11.67 0.49
CA ILE A 42 -5.62 -10.73 -0.49
C ILE A 42 -7.15 -10.81 -0.47
N GLU A 43 -7.72 -12.01 -0.58
CA GLU A 43 -9.18 -12.21 -0.54
C GLU A 43 -9.79 -11.66 0.76
N SER A 44 -9.13 -11.87 1.89
CA SER A 44 -9.56 -11.33 3.18
C SER A 44 -9.55 -9.79 3.19
N SER A 45 -8.54 -9.18 2.57
CA SER A 45 -8.40 -7.73 2.44
C SER A 45 -9.50 -7.12 1.57
N MET A 46 -9.90 -7.82 0.50
CA MET A 46 -10.99 -7.40 -0.40
C MET A 46 -12.35 -7.34 0.28
N HIS A 47 -12.63 -8.28 1.21
CA HIS A 47 -13.95 -8.45 1.80
C HIS A 47 -14.09 -7.89 3.23
N GLU A 48 -12.99 -7.47 3.86
CA GLU A 48 -13.05 -6.92 5.21
C GLU A 48 -13.84 -5.61 5.22
N LYS A 49 -14.71 -5.42 6.22
CA LYS A 49 -15.58 -4.25 6.35
C LYS A 49 -15.16 -3.35 7.49
N GLN A 50 -14.44 -3.89 8.46
CA GLN A 50 -14.01 -3.19 9.67
C GLN A 50 -12.72 -2.40 9.40
N PRO A 51 -12.73 -1.05 9.51
CA PRO A 51 -11.54 -0.24 9.21
C PRO A 51 -10.30 -0.63 9.99
N VAL A 52 -10.46 -0.96 11.27
CA VAL A 52 -9.35 -1.41 12.14
C VAL A 52 -8.71 -2.69 11.60
N LEU A 53 -9.52 -3.67 11.17
CA LEU A 53 -9.00 -4.93 10.65
C LEU A 53 -8.43 -4.78 9.25
N ARG A 54 -9.04 -3.93 8.41
CA ARG A 54 -8.53 -3.56 7.09
C ARG A 54 -7.12 -2.98 7.19
N LYS A 55 -6.91 -2.05 8.14
CA LYS A 55 -5.58 -1.49 8.41
C LYS A 55 -4.59 -2.57 8.84
N ARG A 56 -4.99 -3.48 9.74
CA ARG A 56 -4.13 -4.60 10.16
C ARG A 56 -3.81 -5.58 9.04
N LEU A 57 -4.75 -5.81 8.13
CA LEU A 57 -4.51 -6.61 6.93
C LEU A 57 -3.55 -5.90 5.97
N ALA A 58 -3.68 -4.59 5.79
CA ALA A 58 -2.73 -3.80 5.02
C ALA A 58 -1.32 -3.89 5.62
N ASP A 59 -1.18 -3.80 6.94
CA ASP A 59 0.09 -3.96 7.64
C ASP A 59 0.71 -5.36 7.40
N VAL A 60 -0.10 -6.43 7.34
CA VAL A 60 0.36 -7.80 7.06
C VAL A 60 0.74 -7.97 5.59
N VAL A 61 -0.10 -7.51 4.65
CA VAL A 61 0.20 -7.57 3.21
C VAL A 61 1.46 -6.79 2.89
N ALA A 62 1.65 -5.63 3.51
CA ALA A 62 2.87 -4.84 3.41
C ALA A 62 4.11 -5.60 3.89
N GLU A 63 4.00 -6.32 5.01
CA GLU A 63 5.12 -7.12 5.54
C GLU A 63 5.51 -8.23 4.57
N ILE A 64 4.54 -8.97 4.03
CA ILE A 64 4.79 -10.02 3.04
C ILE A 64 5.42 -9.40 1.79
N ALA A 65 4.84 -8.31 1.29
CA ALA A 65 5.30 -7.65 0.08
C ALA A 65 6.74 -7.13 0.18
N ARG A 66 7.17 -6.67 1.36
CA ARG A 66 8.58 -6.28 1.61
C ARG A 66 9.54 -7.47 1.48
N ASN A 67 9.15 -8.63 2.01
CA ASN A 67 9.97 -9.84 1.96
C ASN A 67 9.95 -10.54 0.58
N THR A 68 9.06 -10.13 -0.32
CA THR A 68 9.00 -10.65 -1.70
C THR A 68 9.64 -9.72 -2.73
N ILE A 69 10.28 -8.64 -2.29
CA ILE A 69 11.14 -7.84 -3.17
C ILE A 69 12.48 -8.57 -3.29
N ASP A 70 12.92 -8.80 -4.52
CA ASP A 70 14.21 -9.42 -4.80
C ASP A 70 15.35 -8.45 -4.46
N ASP A 71 16.22 -8.80 -3.52
CA ASP A 71 17.29 -7.93 -3.04
C ASP A 71 18.32 -7.53 -4.13
N ASN A 72 18.47 -8.35 -5.17
CA ASN A 72 19.48 -8.11 -6.22
C ASN A 72 18.96 -7.17 -7.31
N THR A 73 17.69 -7.32 -7.68
CA THR A 73 17.05 -6.60 -8.77
C THR A 73 16.13 -5.47 -8.27
N GLY A 74 15.76 -5.52 -7.00
CA GLY A 74 14.75 -4.66 -6.40
C GLY A 74 13.35 -4.92 -6.93
N LYS A 75 13.08 -6.04 -7.63
CA LYS A 75 11.77 -6.30 -8.26
C LYS A 75 10.81 -7.01 -7.33
N GLN A 76 9.53 -6.68 -7.43
CA GLN A 76 8.48 -7.42 -6.73
C GLN A 76 8.25 -8.79 -7.37
N THR A 77 8.48 -9.87 -6.62
CA THR A 77 8.27 -11.24 -7.09
C THR A 77 6.85 -11.73 -6.87
N TRP A 78 6.11 -11.11 -5.93
CA TRP A 78 4.72 -11.46 -5.66
C TRP A 78 3.76 -10.77 -6.64
N ASN A 79 3.57 -11.34 -7.82
CA ASN A 79 2.67 -10.78 -8.85
C ASN A 79 1.24 -10.50 -8.34
N GLY A 80 0.76 -11.30 -7.39
CA GLY A 80 -0.58 -11.13 -6.81
C GLY A 80 -0.78 -9.79 -6.10
N VAL A 81 0.26 -9.23 -5.45
CA VAL A 81 0.12 -7.94 -4.77
C VAL A 81 0.02 -6.79 -5.76
N ILE A 82 0.74 -6.88 -6.89
CA ILE A 82 0.68 -5.89 -7.96
C ILE A 82 -0.72 -5.90 -8.59
N GLN A 83 -1.21 -7.08 -9.00
CA GLN A 83 -2.56 -7.24 -9.55
C GLN A 83 -3.64 -6.75 -8.58
N PHE A 84 -3.48 -7.02 -7.29
CA PHE A 84 -4.40 -6.56 -6.26
C PHE A 84 -4.40 -5.03 -6.12
N LEU A 85 -3.24 -4.38 -6.22
CA LEU A 85 -3.15 -2.93 -6.19
C LEU A 85 -3.81 -2.30 -7.43
N GLU A 86 -3.55 -2.84 -8.61
CA GLU A 86 -4.22 -2.41 -9.86
C GLU A 86 -5.75 -2.55 -9.75
N PHE A 87 -6.20 -3.68 -9.19
CA PHE A 87 -7.62 -3.90 -8.91
C PHE A 87 -8.17 -2.82 -7.97
N CYS A 88 -7.52 -2.55 -6.83
CA CYS A 88 -7.95 -1.54 -5.86
C CYS A 88 -8.10 -0.15 -6.47
N MET A 89 -7.26 0.19 -7.44
CA MET A 89 -7.31 1.49 -8.13
C MET A 89 -8.37 1.56 -9.23
N SER A 90 -8.65 0.43 -9.90
CA SER A 90 -9.67 0.36 -10.97
C SER A 90 -11.10 0.34 -10.45
N VAL A 91 -11.34 -0.21 -9.26
CA VAL A 91 -12.68 -0.26 -8.65
C VAL A 91 -13.06 1.05 -7.97
N ASN A 92 -14.34 1.40 -8.04
CA ASN A 92 -14.90 2.58 -7.37
C ASN A 92 -15.28 2.27 -5.91
N SER A 93 -14.33 1.80 -5.10
CA SER A 93 -14.49 1.58 -3.66
C SER A 93 -13.56 2.49 -2.88
N VAL A 94 -14.13 3.25 -1.94
CA VAL A 94 -13.40 4.11 -1.01
C VAL A 94 -12.41 3.28 -0.20
N GLU A 95 -12.88 2.15 0.31
CA GLU A 95 -12.15 1.29 1.23
C GLU A 95 -10.93 0.63 0.59
N LEU A 96 -11.07 0.15 -0.65
CA LEU A 96 -9.97 -0.48 -1.38
C LEU A 96 -8.96 0.55 -1.86
N ARG A 97 -9.41 1.74 -2.24
CA ARG A 97 -8.50 2.84 -2.58
C ARG A 97 -7.71 3.30 -1.35
N GLU A 98 -8.36 3.42 -0.20
CA GLU A 98 -7.67 3.71 1.05
C GLU A 98 -6.66 2.61 1.41
N PHE A 99 -7.04 1.33 1.25
CA PHE A 99 -6.14 0.19 1.46
C PHE A 99 -4.89 0.31 0.57
N ALA A 100 -5.06 0.58 -0.72
CA ALA A 100 -3.97 0.75 -1.67
C ALA A 100 -2.98 1.84 -1.22
N MET A 101 -3.50 2.99 -0.78
CA MET A 101 -2.65 4.07 -0.27
C MET A 101 -1.93 3.66 1.03
N GLN A 102 -2.60 2.97 1.95
CA GLN A 102 -1.97 2.47 3.18
C GLN A 102 -0.89 1.41 2.89
N LEU A 103 -1.09 0.57 1.87
CA LEU A 103 -0.09 -0.41 1.45
C LEU A 103 1.17 0.30 0.92
N LEU A 104 1.00 1.29 0.04
CA LEU A 104 2.12 2.06 -0.53
C LEU A 104 2.82 2.95 0.51
N GLU A 105 2.09 3.48 1.47
CA GLU A 105 2.69 4.19 2.62
C GLU A 105 3.67 3.30 3.38
N ASN A 106 3.35 2.01 3.54
CA ASN A 106 4.18 1.05 4.27
C ASN A 106 5.28 0.38 3.41
N VAL A 107 5.10 0.35 2.09
CA VAL A 107 6.03 -0.27 1.12
C VAL A 107 6.12 0.62 -0.12
N PRO A 108 6.87 1.73 -0.07
CA PRO A 108 6.91 2.66 -1.20
C PRO A 108 7.62 2.06 -2.42
N ASN A 109 8.63 1.22 -2.18
CA ASN A 109 9.32 0.42 -3.18
C ASN A 109 8.54 -0.83 -3.65
N LEU A 110 7.23 -0.93 -3.37
CA LEU A 110 6.40 -2.09 -3.73
C LEU A 110 6.49 -2.47 -5.21
N PHE A 111 6.67 -1.48 -6.08
CA PHE A 111 6.79 -1.67 -7.51
C PHE A 111 8.22 -1.99 -7.99
N GLY A 112 9.21 -1.84 -7.12
CA GLY A 112 10.62 -2.08 -7.43
C GLY A 112 11.24 -1.12 -8.46
N THR A 113 12.43 -1.48 -8.94
CA THR A 113 13.17 -0.71 -9.96
C THR A 113 12.63 -0.93 -11.38
N THR A 114 11.67 -1.86 -11.58
CA THR A 114 11.15 -2.20 -12.91
C THR A 114 9.74 -2.84 -12.89
N TYR A 115 8.73 -2.02 -13.25
CA TYR A 115 7.30 -2.29 -13.64
C TYR A 115 6.31 -2.69 -12.52
N ALA A 116 5.02 -2.32 -12.56
CA ALA A 116 4.15 -2.16 -13.72
C ALA A 116 2.95 -1.21 -13.52
N LEU A 117 2.58 -0.51 -14.60
CA LEU A 117 1.20 -0.36 -15.11
C LEU A 117 1.33 -0.33 -16.66
N THR A 118 1.23 -1.51 -17.27
CA THR A 118 1.08 -1.80 -18.73
C THR A 118 2.20 -1.57 -19.75
N SER A 119 3.31 -0.88 -19.50
CA SER A 119 4.48 -0.93 -20.42
C SER A 119 5.78 -0.48 -19.77
N GLN A 120 6.88 -0.89 -20.39
CA GLN A 120 8.24 -0.58 -19.97
C GLN A 120 8.52 0.94 -19.82
N ASP A 121 7.70 1.79 -20.45
CA ASP A 121 7.84 3.25 -20.49
C ASP A 121 6.73 4.02 -19.74
N GLN A 122 5.79 3.35 -19.06
CA GLN A 122 4.59 4.00 -18.46
C GLN A 122 4.51 3.98 -16.93
N PHE A 123 5.59 3.57 -16.25
CA PHE A 123 5.61 3.43 -14.79
C PHE A 123 5.30 4.74 -14.03
N ILE A 124 6.09 5.79 -14.29
CA ILE A 124 5.93 7.10 -13.66
C ILE A 124 4.54 7.70 -13.98
N PRO A 125 4.06 7.72 -15.24
CA PRO A 125 2.69 8.14 -15.55
C PRO A 125 1.60 7.40 -14.79
N GLY A 126 1.71 6.07 -14.66
CA GLY A 126 0.71 5.24 -13.96
C GLY A 126 0.64 5.57 -12.46
N ILE A 127 1.80 5.66 -11.79
CA ILE A 127 1.86 6.04 -10.37
C ILE A 127 1.37 7.48 -10.16
N LYS A 128 1.73 8.40 -11.06
CA LYS A 128 1.25 9.78 -11.03
C LYS A 128 -0.28 9.83 -11.10
N GLN A 129 -0.87 9.11 -12.04
CA GLN A 129 -2.32 9.04 -12.20
C GLN A 129 -2.99 8.43 -10.97
N MET A 130 -2.38 7.39 -10.37
CA MET A 130 -2.85 6.77 -9.14
C MET A 130 -2.87 7.78 -7.97
N PHE A 131 -1.77 8.50 -7.73
CA PHE A 131 -1.72 9.53 -6.68
C PHE A 131 -2.68 10.67 -6.97
N GLN A 132 -2.74 11.16 -8.20
CA GLN A 132 -3.66 12.22 -8.59
C GLN A 132 -5.12 11.83 -8.33
N GLY A 133 -5.51 10.60 -8.72
CA GLY A 133 -6.86 10.07 -8.53
C GLY A 133 -7.25 9.87 -7.05
N SER A 134 -6.28 9.66 -6.16
CA SER A 134 -6.49 9.52 -4.72
C SER A 134 -6.42 10.86 -3.97
N LEU A 135 -5.50 11.76 -4.34
CA LEU A 135 -5.38 13.11 -3.74
C LEU A 135 -6.58 14.00 -4.07
N LEU A 136 -7.10 13.89 -5.29
CA LEU A 136 -8.27 14.65 -5.75
C LEU A 136 -9.59 13.90 -5.50
N TYR A 137 -9.56 12.80 -4.74
CA TYR A 137 -10.74 12.00 -4.49
C TYR A 137 -11.73 12.75 -3.59
N ALA A 138 -12.70 13.42 -4.21
CA ALA A 138 -13.63 14.31 -3.50
C ALA A 138 -14.51 13.57 -2.48
N ALA A 139 -14.84 12.29 -2.75
CA ALA A 139 -15.83 11.53 -2.00
C ALA A 139 -15.40 11.19 -0.55
N ASP A 140 -14.10 11.14 -0.25
CA ASP A 140 -13.63 10.74 1.08
C ASP A 140 -12.33 11.45 1.51
N ALA A 141 -12.31 11.98 2.73
CA ALA A 141 -11.16 12.67 3.30
C ALA A 141 -10.08 11.72 3.83
N GLY A 142 -10.45 10.50 4.25
CA GLY A 142 -9.53 9.46 4.69
C GLY A 142 -8.62 9.00 3.57
N VAL A 143 -9.19 8.74 2.38
CA VAL A 143 -8.45 8.42 1.15
C VAL A 143 -7.45 9.50 0.80
N ARG A 144 -7.86 10.78 0.80
CA ARG A 144 -6.95 11.90 0.50
C ARG A 144 -5.81 11.99 1.51
N THR A 145 -6.10 11.78 2.79
CA THR A 145 -5.08 11.79 3.85
C THR A 145 -4.10 10.63 3.70
N ALA A 146 -4.60 9.42 3.42
CA ALA A 146 -3.75 8.26 3.15
C ALA A 146 -2.89 8.48 1.91
N ALA A 147 -3.45 9.07 0.85
CA ALA A 147 -2.72 9.42 -0.37
C ALA A 147 -1.58 10.41 -0.11
N VAL A 148 -1.78 11.42 0.76
CA VAL A 148 -0.70 12.33 1.16
C VAL A 148 0.43 11.58 1.87
N ARG A 149 0.12 10.72 2.84
CA ARG A 149 1.16 9.97 3.56
C ARG A 149 1.93 9.02 2.63
N ALA A 150 1.20 8.30 1.77
CA ALA A 150 1.78 7.43 0.76
C ALA A 150 2.64 8.20 -0.25
N PHE A 151 2.19 9.38 -0.70
CA PHE A 151 2.93 10.22 -1.63
C PHE A 151 4.26 10.69 -1.02
N VAL A 152 4.22 11.17 0.23
CA VAL A 152 5.43 11.61 0.94
C VAL A 152 6.40 10.44 1.12
N ALA A 153 5.92 9.29 1.58
CA ALA A 153 6.74 8.09 1.73
C ALA A 153 7.40 7.67 0.41
N PHE A 154 6.64 7.70 -0.69
CA PHE A 154 7.12 7.36 -2.02
C PHE A 154 8.18 8.32 -2.56
N VAL A 155 7.97 9.63 -2.43
CA VAL A 155 8.94 10.63 -2.91
C VAL A 155 10.24 10.57 -2.09
N VAL A 156 10.14 10.37 -0.76
CA VAL A 156 11.32 10.24 0.11
C VAL A 156 12.11 8.97 -0.22
N ASP A 157 11.44 7.85 -0.44
CA ASP A 157 12.08 6.57 -0.78
C ASP A 157 12.77 6.60 -2.17
N ASN A 158 12.39 7.55 -3.03
CA ASN A 158 12.92 7.71 -4.38
C ASN A 158 13.64 9.06 -4.57
N GLU A 159 14.21 9.64 -3.50
CA GLU A 159 14.80 10.98 -3.55
C GLU A 159 15.99 11.11 -4.53
N ASP A 160 16.69 10.00 -4.78
CA ASP A 160 17.83 9.93 -5.72
C ASP A 160 17.41 9.88 -7.21
N ASP A 161 16.12 9.65 -7.52
CA ASP A 161 15.60 9.66 -8.89
C ASP A 161 15.01 11.04 -9.25
N ASP A 162 15.87 11.93 -9.73
CA ASP A 162 15.49 13.29 -10.17
C ASP A 162 14.32 13.30 -11.16
N LYS A 163 14.21 12.31 -12.04
CA LYS A 163 13.12 12.26 -13.05
C LYS A 163 11.79 11.96 -12.39
N LEU A 164 11.77 10.99 -11.47
CA LEU A 164 10.59 10.62 -10.70
C LEU A 164 10.16 11.77 -9.79
N VAL A 165 11.10 12.35 -9.03
CA VAL A 165 10.84 13.47 -8.13
C VAL A 165 10.28 14.66 -8.91
N HIS A 166 10.85 14.98 -10.08
CA HIS A 166 10.35 16.04 -10.93
C HIS A 166 8.91 15.77 -11.42
N ALA A 167 8.62 14.56 -11.89
CA ALA A 167 7.28 14.19 -12.35
C ALA A 167 6.23 14.24 -11.23
N MET A 168 6.61 13.89 -10.00
CA MET A 168 5.74 13.94 -8.82
C MET A 168 5.53 15.38 -8.31
N SER A 169 6.45 16.31 -8.58
CA SER A 169 6.37 17.70 -8.10
C SER A 169 5.09 18.44 -8.54
N GLU A 170 4.52 18.06 -9.68
CA GLU A 170 3.24 18.60 -10.17
C GLU A 170 2.05 18.30 -9.25
N LEU A 171 2.14 17.27 -8.39
CA LEU A 171 1.09 16.90 -7.44
C LEU A 171 1.23 17.63 -6.09
N ILE A 172 2.35 18.32 -5.83
CA ILE A 172 2.59 19.05 -4.58
C ILE A 172 1.46 20.04 -4.24
N PRO A 173 0.90 20.83 -5.17
CA PRO A 173 -0.21 21.73 -4.86
C PRO A 173 -1.44 20.99 -4.30
N ALA A 174 -1.76 19.80 -4.85
CA ALA A 174 -2.86 18.98 -4.36
C ALA A 174 -2.56 18.43 -2.96
N VAL A 175 -1.32 18.02 -2.70
CA VAL A 175 -0.86 17.59 -1.37
C VAL A 175 -1.02 18.71 -0.33
N ILE A 176 -0.52 19.91 -0.63
CA ILE A 176 -0.63 21.09 0.24
C ILE A 176 -2.10 21.41 0.54
N GLN A 177 -2.95 21.38 -0.48
CA GLN A 177 -4.38 21.67 -0.31
C GLN A 177 -5.06 20.68 0.65
N VAL A 178 -4.74 19.39 0.55
CA VAL A 178 -5.25 18.37 1.48
C VAL A 178 -4.72 18.61 2.89
N SER A 179 -3.43 18.91 3.05
CA SER A 179 -2.82 19.19 4.36
C SER A 179 -3.43 20.41 5.05
N ILE A 180 -3.72 21.49 4.31
CA ILE A 180 -4.39 22.68 4.85
C ILE A 180 -5.81 22.32 5.34
N ASN A 181 -6.56 21.56 4.53
CA ASN A 181 -7.91 21.14 4.87
C ASN A 181 -7.96 20.21 6.11
N LEU A 182 -6.88 19.50 6.42
CA LEU A 182 -6.76 18.74 7.66
C LEU A 182 -6.52 19.65 8.87
N SER A 183 -5.66 20.66 8.71
CA SER A 183 -5.34 21.61 9.78
C SER A 183 -6.51 22.52 10.17
N SER A 184 -7.45 22.76 9.26
CA SER A 184 -8.66 23.56 9.55
C SER A 184 -9.76 22.76 10.29
N VAL A 185 -9.71 21.43 10.27
CA VAL A 185 -10.67 20.54 10.96
C VAL A 185 -10.28 20.26 12.41
N HIS A 186 -9.03 20.55 12.81
CA HIS A 186 -8.58 20.54 14.20
C HIS A 186 -8.01 21.92 14.56
N PRO A 187 -8.84 22.88 15.03
CA PRO A 187 -8.28 24.02 15.74
C PRO A 187 -7.53 23.44 16.94
N ARG A 188 -6.22 23.71 17.01
CA ARG A 188 -5.34 23.27 18.08
C ARG A 188 -6.01 23.56 19.43
N CYS A 189 -6.43 22.52 20.14
CA CYS A 189 -6.75 22.58 21.57
C CYS A 189 -5.47 22.33 22.36
#